data_AF-A0A3P5WPA1-F1
#
_entry.id   AF-A0A3P5WPA1-F1
#
_cell.length_a   1.000
_cell.length_b   1.000
_cell.length_c   1.000
_cell.angle_alpha   90.00
_cell.angle_beta   90.00
_cell.angle_gamma   90.00
#
_symmetry.space_group_name_H-M   'P 1'
#
loop_
_entity.id
_entity.type
_entity.pdbx_description
1 polymer ?
#
loop_
_entity_poly.entity_id
_entity_poly.type
_entity_poly.pdbx_seq_one_letter_code
_entity_poly.pdbx_strand_id
1 'polypeptide(L)'
;MRGLALILCLALPACVAGEAVMQETTRSLARSAVNSAAAQHLPGVNVTPFTDCVINNAQTGELIQLAQYASAGTNGAAQAWPVVRTIASRPEATQCLVRSLSTTQMLSVGGLAL
;
A
#
# COMPACT_ATOMS: atom_id res chain seq x y z
N MET A 1 -16.88 -6.25 44.55
CA MET A 1 -16.22 -7.07 43.51
C MET A 1 -17.01 -7.20 42.19
N ARG A 2 -18.26 -6.72 42.09
CA ARG A 2 -19.07 -6.79 40.84
C ARG A 2 -18.88 -5.57 39.90
N GLY A 3 -18.31 -4.48 40.39
CA GLY A 3 -18.07 -3.25 39.61
C GLY A 3 -16.76 -3.23 38.81
N LEU A 4 -15.78 -4.06 39.18
CA LEU A 4 -14.49 -4.11 38.49
C LEU A 4 -14.58 -4.81 37.12
N ALA A 5 -15.54 -5.74 36.97
CA ALA A 5 -15.76 -6.48 35.72
C ALA A 5 -16.35 -5.61 34.60
N LEU A 6 -17.06 -4.52 34.94
CA LEU A 6 -17.65 -3.61 33.94
C LEU A 6 -16.63 -2.66 33.31
N ILE A 7 -15.54 -2.34 34.02
CA ILE A 7 -14.50 -1.41 33.52
C ILE A 7 -13.58 -2.10 32.50
N LEU A 8 -13.36 -3.41 32.63
CA LEU A 8 -12.49 -4.17 31.72
C LEU A 8 -13.09 -4.36 30.31
N CYS A 9 -14.42 -4.35 30.17
CA CYS A 9 -15.09 -4.52 28.88
C CYS A 9 -15.06 -3.28 27.97
N LEU A 10 -14.76 -2.08 28.49
CA LEU A 10 -14.73 -0.85 27.68
C LEU A 10 -13.37 -0.54 27.03
N ALA A 11 -12.33 -1.32 27.32
CA ALA A 11 -11.00 -1.12 26.73
C ALA A 11 -10.79 -1.82 25.37
N LEU A 12 -11.66 -2.77 25.00
CA LEU A 12 -11.55 -3.50 23.72
C LEU A 12 -11.70 -2.64 22.44
N PRO A 13 -12.59 -1.62 22.35
CA PRO A 13 -12.70 -0.83 21.12
C PRO A 13 -11.46 0.03 20.84
N ALA A 14 -10.64 0.34 21.85
CA ALA A 14 -9.40 1.09 21.68
C ALA A 14 -8.29 0.26 21.01
N CYS A 15 -8.25 -1.06 21.25
CA CYS A 15 -7.27 -1.95 20.64
C CYS A 15 -7.50 -2.03 19.11
N VAL A 16 -8.75 -2.25 18.68
CA VAL A 16 -9.11 -2.34 17.26
C VAL A 16 -8.91 -1.01 16.53
N ALA A 17 -9.18 0.13 17.20
CA ALA A 17 -8.94 1.45 16.62
C ALA A 17 -7.44 1.72 16.42
N GLY A 18 -6.58 1.31 17.36
CA GLY A 18 -5.13 1.47 17.24
C GLY A 18 -4.52 0.63 16.12
N GLU A 19 -4.97 -0.62 15.97
CA GLU A 19 -4.49 -1.54 14.92
C GLU A 19 -4.86 -1.05 13.51
N ALA A 20 -6.07 -0.52 13.32
CA ALA A 20 -6.51 0.03 12.03
C ALA A 20 -5.67 1.25 11.61
N VAL A 21 -5.37 2.16 12.55
CA VAL A 21 -4.54 3.34 12.30
C VAL A 21 -3.09 2.96 11.98
N MET A 22 -2.53 1.98 12.69
CA MET A 22 -1.20 1.46 12.38
C MET A 22 -1.15 0.83 10.98
N GLN A 23 -2.15 0.02 10.61
CA GLN A 23 -2.17 -0.64 9.31
C GLN A 23 -2.25 0.37 8.16
N GLU A 24 -3.04 1.43 8.29
CA GLU A 24 -3.11 2.49 7.28
C GLU A 24 -1.80 3.29 7.20
N THR A 25 -1.16 3.55 8.35
CA THR A 25 0.15 4.21 8.40
C THR A 25 1.22 3.36 7.70
N THR A 26 1.25 2.05 7.95
CA THR A 26 2.17 1.12 7.28
C THR A 26 1.93 1.13 5.77
N ARG A 27 0.67 1.08 5.32
CA ARG A 27 0.33 1.16 3.89
C ARG A 27 0.77 2.47 3.26
N SER A 28 0.57 3.60 3.94
CA SER A 28 0.99 4.92 3.46
C SER A 28 2.52 5.01 3.30
N LEU A 29 3.28 4.54 4.30
CA LEU A 29 4.74 4.48 4.24
C LEU A 29 5.21 3.54 3.13
N ALA A 30 4.62 2.36 3.04
CA ALA A 30 4.91 1.42 1.96
C ALA A 30 4.65 2.04 0.58
N ARG A 31 3.53 2.77 0.41
CA ARG A 31 3.22 3.49 -0.84
C ARG A 31 4.31 4.50 -1.20
N SER A 32 4.85 5.23 -0.22
CA SER A 32 5.97 6.16 -0.42
C SER A 32 7.25 5.44 -0.89
N ALA A 33 7.60 4.32 -0.27
CA ALA A 33 8.73 3.49 -0.70
C ALA A 33 8.56 2.95 -2.12
N VAL A 34 7.37 2.41 -2.44
CA VAL A 34 7.06 1.88 -3.77
C VAL A 34 7.12 2.99 -4.83
N ASN A 35 6.54 4.15 -4.55
CA ASN A 35 6.59 5.31 -5.47
C ASN A 35 8.03 5.77 -5.70
N SER A 36 8.85 5.82 -4.65
CA SER A 36 10.25 6.23 -4.75
C SER A 36 11.07 5.22 -5.56
N ALA A 37 10.88 3.92 -5.33
CA ALA A 37 11.51 2.86 -6.09
C ALA A 37 11.06 2.86 -7.56
N ALA A 38 9.76 3.01 -7.80
CA ALA A 38 9.20 3.06 -9.14
C ALA A 38 9.67 4.30 -9.91
N ALA A 39 9.77 5.47 -9.27
CA ALA A 39 10.27 6.69 -9.91
C ALA A 39 11.73 6.56 -10.40
N GLN A 40 12.56 5.77 -9.70
CA GLN A 40 13.95 5.52 -10.10
C GLN A 40 14.06 4.55 -11.29
N HIS A 41 13.15 3.58 -11.39
CA HIS A 41 13.21 2.51 -12.39
C HIS A 41 12.26 2.70 -13.59
N LEU A 42 11.22 3.52 -13.45
CA LEU A 42 10.18 3.79 -14.44
C LEU A 42 10.00 5.32 -14.60
N PRO A 43 11.02 6.05 -15.07
CA PRO A 43 10.92 7.49 -15.25
C PRO A 43 9.90 7.84 -16.35
N GLY A 44 9.06 8.85 -16.09
CA GLY A 44 8.12 9.39 -17.09
C GLY A 44 6.80 8.64 -17.24
N VAL A 45 6.55 7.61 -16.43
CA VAL A 45 5.28 6.86 -16.43
C VAL A 45 4.48 7.21 -15.17
N ASN A 46 3.15 7.32 -15.29
CA ASN A 46 2.30 7.43 -14.10
C ASN A 46 2.29 6.07 -13.37
N VAL A 47 3.01 6.00 -12.25
CA VAL A 47 3.16 4.77 -11.46
C VAL A 47 2.04 4.57 -10.44
N THR A 48 1.11 5.51 -10.28
CA THR A 48 0.01 5.41 -9.31
C THR A 48 -0.79 4.09 -9.42
N PRO A 49 -1.33 3.69 -10.60
CA PRO A 49 -2.09 2.45 -10.71
C PRO A 49 -1.22 1.20 -10.43
N PHE A 50 0.06 1.26 -10.77
CA PHE A 50 1.02 0.20 -10.46
C PHE A 50 1.26 0.10 -8.94
N THR A 51 1.54 1.22 -8.29
CA THR A 51 1.78 1.30 -6.86
C THR A 51 0.57 0.80 -6.07
N ASP A 52 -0.65 1.22 -6.44
CA ASP A 52 -1.85 0.79 -5.73
C ASP A 52 -2.09 -0.72 -5.87
N CYS A 53 -1.86 -1.30 -7.05
CA CYS A 53 -1.95 -2.74 -7.23
C CYS A 53 -0.89 -3.51 -6.44
N VAL A 54 0.34 -2.97 -6.33
CA VAL A 54 1.38 -3.57 -5.47
C VAL A 54 0.96 -3.52 -4.00
N ILE A 55 0.53 -2.37 -3.49
CA ILE A 55 0.17 -2.21 -2.07
C ILE A 55 -1.04 -3.07 -1.69
N ASN A 56 -2.03 -3.18 -2.58
CA ASN A 56 -3.24 -3.97 -2.31
C ASN A 56 -3.03 -5.48 -2.38
N ASN A 57 -1.97 -5.95 -3.06
CA ASN A 57 -1.64 -7.38 -3.18
C ASN A 57 -0.38 -7.77 -2.37
N ALA A 58 0.13 -6.85 -1.55
CA ALA A 58 1.23 -7.10 -0.63
C ALA A 58 0.71 -7.78 0.65
N GLN A 59 1.52 -8.69 1.18
CA GLN A 59 1.28 -9.27 2.50
C GLN A 59 1.71 -8.29 3.59
N THR A 60 1.16 -8.44 4.80
CA THR A 60 1.48 -7.55 5.94
C THR A 60 2.98 -7.45 6.21
N GLY A 61 3.72 -8.56 6.14
CA GLY A 61 5.17 -8.56 6.31
C GLY A 61 5.90 -7.75 5.24
N GLU A 62 5.44 -7.82 4.00
CA GLU A 62 6.01 -7.07 2.87
C GLU A 62 5.70 -5.57 2.98
N LEU A 63 4.50 -5.22 3.45
CA LEU A 63 4.12 -3.83 3.74
C LEU A 63 4.99 -3.23 4.85
N ILE A 64 5.24 -3.98 5.93
CA ILE A 64 6.13 -3.56 7.01
C ILE A 64 7.56 -3.38 6.47
N GLN A 65 8.05 -4.33 5.67
CA GLN A 65 9.38 -4.26 5.06
C GLN A 65 9.51 -3.04 4.13
N LEU A 66 8.52 -2.78 3.27
CA LEU A 66 8.49 -1.60 2.40
C LEU A 66 8.43 -0.30 3.21
N ALA A 67 7.63 -0.26 4.29
CA ALA A 67 7.57 0.89 5.18
C ALA A 67 8.92 1.20 5.85
N GLN A 68 9.70 0.18 6.21
CA GLN A 68 11.07 0.36 6.72
C GLN A 68 12.00 0.95 5.67
N TYR A 69 11.87 0.54 4.39
CA TYR A 69 12.66 1.14 3.32
C TYR A 69 12.30 2.60 3.05
N ALA A 70 11.06 3.02 3.34
CA ALA A 70 10.66 4.42 3.17
C ALA A 70 11.49 5.39 4.04
N SER A 71 11.91 4.97 5.24
CA SER A 71 12.71 5.81 6.14
C SER A 71 14.20 5.85 5.78
N ALA A 72 14.69 4.93 4.95
CA ALA A 72 16.09 4.85 4.52
C ALA A 72 16.41 5.75 3.30
N GLY A 73 15.45 6.56 2.84
CA GLY A 73 15.65 7.51 1.74
C GLY A 73 15.95 6.83 0.41
N THR A 74 16.86 7.42 -0.39
CA THR A 74 17.22 6.91 -1.73
C THR A 74 17.82 5.51 -1.70
N ASN A 75 18.59 5.17 -0.66
CA ASN A 75 19.14 3.82 -0.47
C ASN A 75 18.02 2.79 -0.24
N GLY A 76 16.99 3.17 0.51
CA GLY A 76 15.82 2.33 0.75
C GLY A 76 15.02 2.05 -0.52
N ALA A 77 14.91 3.02 -1.43
CA ALA A 77 14.21 2.82 -2.70
C ALA A 77 14.85 1.72 -3.57
N ALA A 78 16.18 1.66 -3.65
CA ALA A 78 16.89 0.60 -4.36
C ALA A 78 16.66 -0.78 -3.71
N GLN A 79 16.56 -0.83 -2.38
CA GLN A 79 16.29 -2.05 -1.62
C GLN A 79 14.82 -2.50 -1.70
N ALA A 80 13.88 -1.55 -1.86
CA ALA A 80 12.46 -1.82 -2.01
C ALA A 80 12.13 -2.47 -3.35
N TRP A 81 12.86 -2.13 -4.43
CA TRP A 81 12.59 -2.61 -5.78
C TRP A 81 12.43 -4.14 -5.96
N PRO A 82 13.32 -5.01 -5.44
CA PRO A 82 13.14 -6.46 -5.55
C PRO A 82 11.85 -6.96 -4.87
N VAL A 83 11.45 -6.34 -3.76
CA VAL A 83 10.19 -6.66 -3.06
C VAL A 83 9.00 -6.23 -3.91
N VAL A 84 9.03 -5.01 -4.43
CA VAL A 84 8.00 -4.49 -5.36
C VAL A 84 7.83 -5.42 -6.56
N ARG A 85 8.94 -5.86 -7.17
CA ARG A 85 8.91 -6.76 -8.33
C ARG A 85 8.31 -8.12 -7.99
N THR A 86 8.64 -8.66 -6.81
CA THR A 86 8.09 -9.94 -6.32
C THR A 86 6.58 -9.86 -6.11
N ILE A 87 6.08 -8.73 -5.61
CA ILE A 87 4.64 -8.53 -5.43
C ILE A 87 3.97 -8.31 -6.79
N ALA A 88 4.58 -7.48 -7.64
CA ALA A 88 4.05 -7.16 -8.98
C ALA A 88 3.98 -8.39 -9.90
N SER A 89 4.90 -9.36 -9.75
CA SER A 89 4.89 -10.60 -10.53
C SER A 89 3.79 -11.58 -10.12
N ARG A 90 3.04 -11.29 -9.05
CA ARG A 90 1.88 -12.09 -8.66
C ARG A 90 0.75 -11.96 -9.70
N PRO A 91 0.01 -13.04 -9.96
CA PRO A 91 -1.08 -13.00 -10.93
C PRO A 91 -2.17 -12.00 -10.53
N GLU A 92 -2.47 -11.87 -9.24
CA GLU A 92 -3.48 -10.94 -8.72
C GLU A 92 -3.07 -9.48 -8.93
N ALA A 93 -1.79 -9.16 -8.69
CA ALA A 93 -1.24 -7.81 -8.92
C ALA A 93 -1.22 -7.46 -10.40
N THR A 94 -0.85 -8.42 -11.26
CA THR A 94 -0.85 -8.25 -12.72
C THR A 94 -2.27 -8.02 -13.24
N GLN A 95 -3.25 -8.80 -12.76
CA GLN A 95 -4.66 -8.63 -13.12
C GLN A 95 -5.22 -7.29 -12.64
N CYS A 96 -4.84 -6.86 -11.44
CA CYS A 96 -5.18 -5.53 -10.93
C CYS A 96 -4.67 -4.44 -11.85
N LEU A 97 -3.40 -4.52 -12.27
CA LEU A 97 -2.80 -3.51 -13.15
C LEU A 97 -3.54 -3.44 -14.49
N VAL A 98 -3.82 -4.58 -15.12
CA VAL A 98 -4.57 -4.65 -16.38
C VAL A 98 -5.97 -4.03 -16.23
N ARG A 99 -6.67 -4.34 -15.13
CA ARG A 99 -7.99 -3.75 -14.84
C ARG A 99 -7.90 -2.23 -14.65
N SER A 100 -6.96 -1.75 -13.83
CA SER A 100 -6.78 -0.32 -13.57
C SER A 100 -6.50 0.46 -14.85
N LEU A 101 -5.64 -0.07 -15.74
CA LEU A 101 -5.35 0.54 -17.04
C LEU A 101 -6.56 0.55 -17.97
N SER A 102 -7.35 -0.53 -18.00
CA SER A 102 -8.59 -0.58 -18.77
C SER A 102 -9.63 0.43 -18.29
N THR A 103 -9.73 0.64 -16.97
CA THR A 103 -10.57 1.69 -16.38
C THR A 103 -10.08 3.08 -16.76
N THR A 104 -8.76 3.32 -16.80
CA THR A 104 -8.19 4.58 -17.28
C THR A 104 -8.54 4.85 -18.75
N GLN A 105 -8.56 3.83 -19.61
CA GLN A 105 -9.06 3.98 -20.99
C GLN A 105 -10.56 4.29 -21.03
N MET A 106 -11.36 3.72 -20.14
CA MET A 106 -12.77 4.09 -20.06
C MET A 106 -12.96 5.53 -19.55
N LEU A 107 -12.10 6.02 -18.66
CA LEU A 107 -12.09 7.43 -18.23
C LEU A 107 -11.70 8.38 -19.37
N SER A 108 -10.78 8.00 -20.25
CA SER A 108 -10.39 8.84 -21.39
C SER A 108 -11.41 8.84 -22.53
N VAL A 109 -12.17 7.76 -22.70
CA VAL A 109 -13.27 7.68 -23.69
C VAL A 109 -14.58 8.24 -23.12
N GLY A 110 -14.77 8.14 -21.81
CA GLY A 110 -16.02 8.43 -21.10
C GLY A 110 -16.21 9.87 -20.65
N GLY A 111 -15.28 10.80 -20.96
CA GLY A 111 -15.52 12.25 -20.94
C GLY A 111 -16.35 12.79 -19.77
N LEU A 112 -16.18 12.27 -18.55
CA LEU A 112 -16.84 12.82 -17.37
C LEU A 112 -15.98 13.99 -16.89
N ALA A 113 -16.25 15.13 -17.52
CA ALA A 113 -16.06 16.42 -16.89
C ALA A 113 -16.74 16.36 -15.50
N LEU A 114 -15.92 16.49 -14.46
CA LEU A 114 -16.34 17.06 -13.19
C LEU A 114 -15.99 18.55 -13.24
#